data_AF-A0ABD0QY65-F1
#
_entry.id   AF-A0ABD0QY65-F1
#
_cell.length_a   1.000
_cell.length_b   1.000
_cell.length_c   1.000
_cell.angle_alpha   90.00
_cell.angle_beta   90.00
_cell.angle_gamma   90.00
#
_symmetry.space_group_name_H-M   'P 1'
#
loop_
_entity.id
_entity.type
_entity.pdbx_description
1 polymer ?
#
loop_
_entity_poly.entity_id
_entity_poly.type
_entity_poly.pdbx_seq_one_letter_code
_entity_poly.pdbx_strand_id
1 'polypeptide(L)' 'ITYVEPYFDTYEMKDRITYFDKNYNLRRFVYCTPFTLDGRAHGDLHEQFKRKTILTTSHAFPYIKTRINIIHKEE' A
#
# COMPACT_ATOMS: atom_id res chain seq x y z
N ILE A 1 9.70 8.88 -6.45
CA ILE A 1 8.73 7.96 -7.09
C ILE A 1 8.88 6.62 -6.38
N THR A 2 7.80 6.06 -5.86
CA THR A 2 7.81 4.82 -5.07
C THR A 2 6.75 3.87 -5.64
N TYR A 3 7.12 2.61 -5.84
CA TYR A 3 6.16 1.58 -6.25
C TYR A 3 5.20 1.26 -5.10
N VAL A 4 3.93 1.04 -5.44
CA VAL A 4 2.86 0.71 -4.48
C VAL A 4 2.03 -0.43 -5.05
N GLU A 5 1.47 -1.25 -4.15
CA GLU A 5 0.56 -2.35 -4.51
C GLU A 5 -0.83 -2.08 -3.96
N PRO A 6 -1.91 -2.60 -4.59
CA PRO A 6 -3.24 -2.56 -3.99
C PRO A 6 -3.24 -3.17 -2.59
N TYR A 7 -3.86 -2.49 -1.64
CA TYR A 7 -4.02 -2.97 -0.27
C TYR A 7 -5.45 -3.44 -0.06
N PHE A 8 -5.59 -4.66 0.44
CA PHE A 8 -6.85 -5.26 0.84
C PHE A 8 -6.77 -5.67 2.31
N ASP A 9 -7.83 -5.40 3.06
CA ASP A 9 -7.93 -5.95 4.41
C ASP A 9 -8.27 -7.45 4.38
N THR A 10 -8.27 -8.09 5.55
CA THR A 10 -8.49 -9.53 5.67
C THR A 10 -9.89 -9.97 5.25
N TYR A 11 -10.87 -9.05 5.23
CA TYR A 11 -12.22 -9.32 4.76
C TYR A 11 -12.28 -9.22 3.23
N GLU A 12 -11.76 -8.13 2.66
CA GLU A 12 -11.67 -7.94 1.21
C GLU A 12 -10.86 -9.04 0.52
N MET A 13 -9.80 -9.55 1.14
CA MET A 13 -9.01 -10.65 0.59
C MET A 13 -9.80 -11.96 0.45
N LYS A 14 -10.88 -12.15 1.21
CA LYS A 14 -11.76 -13.32 1.08
C LYS A 14 -12.65 -13.22 -0.16
N ASP A 15 -13.14 -12.02 -0.44
CA ASP A 15 -14.06 -11.79 -1.56
C ASP A 15 -13.30 -11.57 -2.88
N ARG A 16 -12.12 -10.95 -2.82
CA ARG A 16 -11.31 -10.60 -4.01
C ARG A 16 -10.39 -11.74 -4.40
N ILE A 17 -10.96 -12.80 -4.97
CA ILE A 17 -10.22 -14.01 -5.35
C ILE A 17 -9.58 -13.85 -6.73
N THR A 18 -10.34 -13.37 -7.72
CA THR A 18 -9.90 -13.36 -9.12
C THR A 18 -8.94 -12.20 -9.41
N TYR A 19 -8.23 -12.30 -10.54
CA TYR A 19 -7.43 -11.17 -11.02
C TYR A 19 -8.28 -9.92 -11.22
N PHE A 20 -9.50 -10.06 -11.76
CA PHE A 20 -10.40 -8.91 -11.96
C PHE A 20 -10.79 -8.25 -10.64
N ASP A 21 -11.16 -9.04 -9.63
CA ASP A 21 -11.57 -8.50 -8.33
C ASP A 21 -10.44 -7.75 -7.63
N LYS A 22 -9.18 -8.14 -7.89
CA LYS A 22 -7.98 -7.47 -7.37
C LYS A 22 -7.57 -6.23 -8.19
N ASN A 23 -8.25 -5.93 -9.29
CA ASN A 23 -7.95 -4.79 -10.18
C ASN A 23 -9.12 -3.80 -10.34
N TYR A 24 -10.25 -4.02 -9.67
CA TYR A 24 -11.42 -3.15 -9.72
C TYR A 24 -11.71 -2.50 -8.36
N ASN A 25 -12.23 -1.28 -8.36
CA ASN A 25 -12.56 -0.52 -7.15
C ASN A 25 -11.38 -0.44 -6.14
N LEU A 26 -10.20 -0.06 -6.64
CA LEU A 26 -8.97 0.03 -5.86
C LEU A 26 -8.78 1.43 -5.29
N ARG A 27 -8.88 1.56 -3.98
CA ARG A 27 -8.74 2.86 -3.29
C ARG A 27 -7.57 2.94 -2.33
N ARG A 28 -7.10 1.79 -1.84
CA ARG A 28 -6.00 1.70 -0.88
C ARG A 28 -4.78 1.08 -1.53
N PHE A 29 -3.63 1.66 -1.28
CA PHE A 29 -2.35 1.22 -1.80
C PHE A 29 -1.32 1.15 -0.68
N VAL A 30 -0.38 0.22 -0.75
CA VAL A 30 0.63 0.01 0.29
C VAL A 30 2.03 -0.02 -0.28
N TYR A 31 2.97 0.53 0.48
CA TYR A 31 4.40 0.30 0.29
C TYR A 31 5.09 0.08 1.63
N CYS A 32 6.27 -0.53 1.59
CA CYS A 32 7.08 -0.80 2.77
C CYS A 32 8.39 -0.03 2.69
N THR A 33 8.77 0.62 3.79
CA THR A 33 10.07 1.28 3.94
C THR A 33 10.87 0.57 5.03
N PRO A 34 12.05 0.01 4.73
CA PRO A 34 12.90 -0.62 5.73
C PRO A 34 13.54 0.47 6.61
N PHE A 35 13.65 0.19 7.90
CA PHE A 35 14.35 1.08 8.84
C PHE A 35 14.93 0.26 10.00
N THR A 36 15.89 0.83 10.70
CA THR A 36 16.43 0.31 11.96
C THR A 36 16.20 1.35 13.07
N LEU A 37 16.28 0.94 14.34
CA LEU A 37 16.03 1.87 15.48
C LEU A 37 17.09 2.96 15.61
N ASP A 38 18.30 2.72 15.08
CA ASP A 38 19.39 3.69 14.98
C ASP A 38 19.29 4.60 13.73
N GLY A 39 18.23 4.46 12.92
CA GLY A 39 17.90 5.38 11.83
C GLY A 39 18.50 5.03 10.46
N ARG A 40 19.21 3.91 10.32
CA ARG A 40 19.67 3.39 9.03
C ARG A 40 18.50 2.78 8.26
N ALA A 41 18.64 2.68 6.93
CA ALA A 41 17.69 1.93 6.11
C ALA A 41 17.85 0.41 6.29
N HIS A 42 19.10 -0.05 6.47
CA HIS A 42 19.47 -1.45 6.54
C HIS A 42 20.39 -1.74 7.74
N GLY A 43 20.16 -2.90 8.37
CA GLY A 43 20.98 -3.42 9.48
C GLY A 43 20.92 -4.94 9.53
N ASP A 44 21.39 -5.52 10.63
CA ASP A 44 21.29 -6.96 10.85
C ASP A 44 19.83 -7.40 11.03
N LEU A 45 19.57 -8.71 10.88
CA LEU A 45 18.21 -9.26 10.91
C LEU A 45 17.41 -8.87 12.18
N HIS A 46 18.08 -8.83 13.32
CA HIS A 46 17.48 -8.49 14.61
C HIS A 46 17.27 -6.98 14.80
N GLU A 47 17.94 -6.15 14.00
CA GLU A 47 17.83 -4.69 14.00
C GLU A 47 16.85 -4.18 12.93
N GLN A 48 16.51 -5.02 11.96
CA GLN A 48 15.74 -4.63 10.78
C GLN A 48 14.23 -4.60 11.06
N PHE A 49 13.65 -3.41 10.94
CA PHE A 49 12.21 -3.17 10.99
C PHE A 49 11.68 -2.78 9.61
N LYS A 50 10.35 -2.81 9.47
CA LYS A 50 9.63 -2.46 8.25
C LYS A 50 8.42 -1.60 8.60
N ARG A 51 8.36 -0.38 8.06
CA ARG A 51 7.18 0.49 8.17
C ARG A 51 6.26 0.23 6.99
N LYS A 52 4.99 -0.05 7.27
CA LYS A 52 3.97 -0.32 6.24
C LYS A 52 3.07 0.90 6.11
N THR A 53 3.21 1.63 5.01
CA THR A 53 2.42 2.84 4.79
C THR A 53 1.26 2.54 3.85
N ILE A 54 0.02 2.82 4.29
CA ILE A 54 -1.19 2.66 3.50
C ILE A 54 -1.68 4.03 3.06
N LEU A 55 -1.90 4.19 1.76
CA LEU A 55 -2.35 5.42 1.11
C LEU A 55 -3.78 5.22 0.62
N THR A 56 -4.66 6.17 0.90
CA THR A 56 -6.04 6.17 0.39
C THR A 56 -6.20 7.30 -0.62
N THR A 57 -6.66 6.97 -1.82
CA THR A 57 -6.93 7.94 -2.88
C THR A 57 -8.32 8.56 -2.76
N SER A 58 -8.48 9.76 -3.32
CA SER A 58 -9.79 10.44 -3.37
C SER A 58 -10.86 9.62 -4.09
N HIS A 59 -10.49 8.94 -5.17
CA HIS A 59 -11.34 8.08 -6.01
C HIS A 59 -10.68 6.73 -6.23
N ALA A 60 -11.47 5.69 -6.51
CA ALA A 60 -10.96 4.36 -6.79
C ALA A 60 -10.51 4.20 -8.25
N PHE A 61 -9.54 3.32 -8.49
CA PHE A 61 -9.20 2.85 -9.83
C PHE A 61 -10.09 1.64 -10.22
N PRO A 62 -10.38 1.45 -11.52
CA PRO A 62 -10.08 2.35 -12.64
C PRO A 62 -10.87 3.66 -12.56
N TYR A 63 -10.29 4.75 -13.04
CA TYR A 63 -10.91 6.08 -13.07
C TYR A 63 -10.62 6.78 -14.40
N ILE A 64 -11.39 7.82 -14.71
CA ILE A 64 -11.21 8.60 -15.94
C ILE A 64 -9.82 9.28 -15.99
N LYS A 65 -9.19 9.53 -14.84
CA LYS A 65 -7.81 10.04 -14.75
C LYS A 65 -6.84 8.91 -14.40
N THR A 66 -5.66 8.97 -15.00
CA THR A 66 -4.54 8.03 -14.75
C THR A 66 -3.76 8.33 -13.47
N ARG A 67 -4.04 9.48 -12.81
CA ARG A 67 -3.44 9.90 -11.55
C ARG A 67 -4.51 10.49 -10.64
N ILE A 68 -4.47 10.11 -9.37
CA ILE A 68 -5.46 10.50 -8.36
C ILE A 68 -4.71 10.93 -7.10
N ASN A 69 -5.11 12.05 -6.51
CA ASN A 69 -4.48 12.55 -5.28
C ASN A 69 -4.80 11.64 -4.09
N ILE A 70 -3.81 11.49 -3.23
CA ILE A 70 -3.93 10.84 -1.92
C ILE A 70 -4.65 11.82 -0.98
N ILE A 71 -5.62 11.31 -0.23
CA ILE A 71 -6.38 12.09 0.77
C ILE A 71 -6.11 11.63 2.21
N HIS A 72 -5.54 10.44 2.39
CA HIS A 72 -5.22 9.90 3.70
C HIS A 72 -4.00 8.99 3.65
N LYS A 73 -3.23 8.97 4.74
CA LYS A 73 -2.00 8.20 4.91
C LYS A 73 -1.98 7.59 6.32
N GLU A 74 -1.76 6.30 6.40
CA GLU A 74 -1.64 5.49 7.63
C GLU A 74 -0.23 4.88 7.65
N GLU A 75 0.49 4.95 8.78
CA GLU A 75 1.88 4.47 8.95
C GLU A 75 2.05 3.51 10.12
#